data_AF-A0ABD7VDX3-F1
#
_entry.id   AF-A0ABD7VDX3-F1
#
_cell.length_a   1.000
_cell.length_b   1.000
_cell.length_c   1.000
_cell.angle_alpha   90.00
_cell.angle_beta   90.00
_cell.angle_gamma   90.00
#
_symmetry.space_group_name_H-M   'P 1'
#
loop_
_entity.id
_entity.type
_entity.pdbx_description
1 polymer ?
#
loop_
_entity_poly.entity_id
_entity_poly.type
_entity_poly.pdbx_seq_one_letter_code
_entity_poly.pdbx_strand_id
1 'polypeptide(L)'
;MNILSYDLSTAQRRVLDRYTRFLGSLHTTFNNIPVVFARRKASGHAPTVLASDSRLNNARFNERYLRELWGRTKEARNLCSAYVADLTTFAQETREMTRRTSRSEPLSKVDFKGYSLSRSPTWRLFPPNDVPDLVHELALRFYQLRAMIQQLKYTIAEVHDESFGLRSVFTRAMDHRSCQCHAQPTVVQELFRETRTTPFWDITYSSADAAIRAAEYKTDIGTLFNALASVSSRVSLILEATGSHMDTAINELLRAERVSKLGELNFKLAATKELADAFMAMVDQLENWLRT
;
A
#
# COMPACT_ATOMS: atom_id res chain seq x y z
N MET A 1 -6.75 14.68 -21.83
CA MET A 1 -7.31 13.43 -21.29
C MET A 1 -7.53 13.67 -19.81
N ASN A 2 -8.78 13.57 -19.31
CA ASN A 2 -9.07 13.80 -17.88
C ASN A 2 -8.31 12.76 -17.07
N ILE A 3 -7.27 13.20 -16.35
CA ILE A 3 -6.68 12.43 -15.26
C ILE A 3 -7.84 12.23 -14.29
N LEU A 4 -8.35 11.00 -14.18
CA LEU A 4 -9.23 10.63 -13.07
C LEU A 4 -8.55 11.18 -11.83
N SER A 5 -9.17 12.14 -11.13
CA SER A 5 -8.52 12.67 -9.94
C SER A 5 -8.44 11.52 -8.95
N TYR A 6 -7.25 10.96 -8.81
CA TYR A 6 -6.92 9.92 -7.86
C TYR A 6 -6.69 10.52 -6.47
N ASP A 7 -7.37 11.64 -6.19
CA ASP A 7 -7.17 12.43 -5.00
C ASP A 7 -7.41 11.56 -3.77
N LEU A 8 -6.40 11.56 -2.91
CA LEU A 8 -6.40 10.96 -1.58
C LEU A 8 -6.37 12.11 -0.58
N SER A 9 -7.35 12.12 0.32
CA SER A 9 -7.53 13.18 1.30
C SER A 9 -6.75 12.91 2.59
N THR A 10 -6.45 13.98 3.33
CA THR A 10 -5.91 13.88 4.70
C THR A 10 -6.87 13.12 5.64
N ALA A 11 -8.17 13.18 5.40
CA ALA A 11 -9.15 12.40 6.17
C ALA A 11 -8.96 10.89 5.96
N GLN A 12 -8.77 10.46 4.71
CA GLN A 12 -8.44 9.06 4.39
C GLN A 12 -7.10 8.63 4.99
N ARG A 13 -6.11 9.53 5.02
CA ARG A 13 -4.82 9.26 5.67
C ARG A 13 -4.98 8.96 7.16
N ARG A 14 -5.77 9.79 7.85
CA ARG A 14 -6.08 9.61 9.27
C ARG A 14 -6.80 8.30 9.56
N VAL A 15 -7.69 7.85 8.66
CA VAL A 15 -8.34 6.54 8.80
C VAL A 15 -7.29 5.42 8.83
N LEU A 16 -6.29 5.46 7.95
CA LEU A 16 -5.21 4.46 7.93
C LEU A 16 -4.38 4.49 9.21
N ASP A 17 -4.06 5.68 9.75
CA ASP A 17 -3.35 5.82 11.03
C ASP A 17 -4.15 5.29 12.21
N ARG A 18 -5.44 5.63 12.27
CA ARG A 18 -6.34 5.16 13.32
C ARG A 18 -6.49 3.65 13.28
N TYR A 19 -6.62 3.08 12.08
CA TYR A 19 -6.68 1.62 11.93
C TYR A 19 -5.36 0.95 12.32
N THR A 20 -4.21 1.51 11.94
CA THR A 20 -2.91 1.00 12.37
C THR A 20 -2.76 1.02 13.89
N ARG A 21 -3.19 2.10 14.55
CA ARG A 21 -3.21 2.19 16.03
C ARG A 21 -4.19 1.21 16.67
N PHE A 22 -5.36 1.01 16.07
CA PHE A 22 -6.32 -0.01 16.49
C PHE A 22 -5.68 -1.39 16.50
N LEU A 23 -5.03 -1.79 15.39
CA LEU A 23 -4.36 -3.07 15.28
C LEU A 23 -3.31 -3.27 16.40
N GLY A 24 -2.51 -2.25 16.68
CA GLY A 24 -1.54 -2.27 17.78
C GLY A 24 -2.14 -2.36 19.19
N SER A 25 -3.37 -1.87 19.37
CA SER A 25 -4.08 -1.90 20.66
C SER A 25 -4.78 -3.24 20.94
N LEU A 26 -4.99 -4.07 19.92
CA LEU A 26 -5.82 -5.27 20.03
C LEU A 26 -5.27 -6.28 21.02
N HIS A 27 -3.95 -6.54 20.98
CA HIS A 27 -3.35 -7.52 21.87
C HIS A 27 -3.56 -7.14 23.35
N THR A 28 -3.30 -5.88 23.70
CA THR A 28 -3.54 -5.34 25.05
C THR A 28 -5.01 -5.43 25.45
N THR A 29 -5.92 -5.06 24.54
CA THR A 29 -7.37 -5.10 24.79
C THR A 29 -7.83 -6.53 25.08
N PHE A 30 -7.41 -7.50 24.28
CA PHE A 30 -7.77 -8.90 24.45
C PHE A 30 -7.14 -9.53 25.70
N ASN A 31 -5.91 -9.15 26.06
CA ASN A 31 -5.25 -9.61 27.29
C ASN A 31 -5.96 -9.11 28.57
N ASN A 32 -6.76 -8.05 28.49
CA ASN A 32 -7.56 -7.56 29.61
C ASN A 32 -8.91 -8.29 29.77
N ILE A 33 -9.35 -9.09 28.80
CA ILE A 33 -10.62 -9.82 28.88
C ILE A 33 -10.61 -10.87 30.01
N PRO A 34 -9.55 -11.69 30.19
CA PRO A 34 -9.46 -12.59 31.34
C PRO A 34 -9.52 -11.87 32.70
N VAL A 35 -8.96 -10.64 32.78
CA VAL A 35 -9.02 -9.81 33.99
C VAL A 35 -10.46 -9.43 34.31
N VAL A 36 -11.25 -9.06 33.29
CA VAL A 36 -12.69 -8.82 33.43
C VAL A 36 -13.39 -10.06 33.99
N PHE A 37 -13.17 -11.24 33.41
CA PHE A 37 -13.82 -12.46 33.89
C PHE A 37 -13.43 -12.83 35.32
N ALA A 38 -12.14 -12.67 35.68
CA ALA A 38 -11.66 -12.89 37.03
C ALA A 38 -12.32 -11.93 38.03
N ARG A 39 -12.47 -10.65 37.67
CA ARG A 39 -13.16 -9.66 38.49
C ARG A 39 -14.63 -10.04 38.72
N ARG A 40 -15.36 -10.42 37.67
CA ARG A 40 -16.76 -10.86 37.79
C ARG A 40 -16.90 -12.09 38.68
N LYS A 41 -15.98 -13.05 38.56
CA LYS A 41 -15.94 -14.23 39.44
C LYS A 41 -15.69 -13.82 40.89
N ALA A 42 -14.76 -12.92 41.16
CA ALA A 42 -14.50 -12.41 42.51
C ALA A 42 -15.70 -11.68 43.12
N SER A 43 -16.54 -11.05 42.29
CA SER A 43 -17.82 -10.45 42.70
C SER A 43 -18.98 -11.45 42.83
N GLY A 44 -18.72 -12.77 42.79
CA GLY A 44 -19.73 -13.81 43.00
C GLY A 44 -20.54 -14.21 41.76
N HIS A 45 -20.16 -13.77 40.56
CA HIS A 45 -20.85 -14.18 39.33
C HIS A 45 -20.30 -15.48 38.74
N ALA A 46 -21.16 -16.25 38.08
CA ALA A 46 -20.74 -17.49 37.43
C ALA A 46 -19.72 -17.23 36.29
N PRO A 47 -18.61 -17.99 36.25
CA PRO A 47 -17.52 -17.76 35.32
C PRO A 47 -17.96 -17.97 33.87
N THR A 48 -17.47 -17.13 32.98
CA THR A 48 -17.62 -17.30 31.53
C THR A 48 -16.26 -17.40 30.87
N VAL A 49 -16.26 -17.86 29.62
CA VAL A 49 -15.07 -18.00 28.80
C VAL A 49 -15.34 -17.41 27.43
N LEU A 50 -14.31 -16.78 26.86
CA LEU A 50 -14.31 -16.35 25.47
C LEU A 50 -13.36 -17.29 24.72
N ALA A 51 -13.85 -17.94 23.67
CA ALA A 51 -13.01 -18.79 22.84
C ALA A 51 -11.92 -17.96 22.14
N SER A 52 -10.71 -18.50 22.05
CA SER A 52 -9.65 -17.92 21.24
C SER A 52 -10.04 -17.91 19.78
N ASP A 53 -9.71 -16.84 19.05
CA ASP A 53 -9.97 -16.73 17.62
C ASP A 53 -8.66 -16.44 16.88
N SER A 54 -8.25 -17.35 16.01
CA SER A 54 -6.96 -17.28 15.31
C SER A 54 -6.85 -16.08 14.37
N ARG A 55 -7.97 -15.47 13.96
CA ARG A 55 -7.97 -14.26 13.11
C ARG A 55 -7.35 -13.04 13.80
N LEU A 56 -7.22 -13.06 15.14
CA LEU A 56 -6.49 -12.02 15.88
C LEU A 56 -4.98 -12.07 15.62
N ASN A 57 -4.44 -13.22 15.20
CA ASN A 57 -3.01 -13.38 14.96
C ASN A 57 -2.53 -12.48 13.82
N ASN A 58 -3.41 -12.17 12.86
CA ASN A 58 -3.08 -11.37 11.69
C ASN A 58 -2.98 -9.87 12.01
N ALA A 59 -3.53 -9.41 13.14
CA ALA A 59 -3.52 -8.01 13.53
C ALA A 59 -2.10 -7.43 13.60
N ARG A 60 -1.15 -8.17 14.16
CA ARG A 60 0.26 -7.74 14.28
C ARG A 60 0.95 -7.66 12.92
N PHE A 61 0.67 -8.59 12.02
CA PHE A 61 1.24 -8.57 10.67
C PHE A 61 0.69 -7.40 9.86
N ASN A 62 -0.62 -7.18 9.90
CA ASN A 62 -1.27 -6.04 9.26
C ASN A 62 -0.80 -4.71 9.81
N GLU A 63 -0.63 -4.60 11.13
CA GLU A 63 -0.08 -3.40 11.75
C GLU A 63 1.31 -3.10 11.20
N ARG A 64 2.18 -4.10 11.18
CA ARG A 64 3.53 -3.97 10.66
C ARG A 64 3.52 -3.54 9.18
N TYR A 65 2.70 -4.19 8.36
CA TYR A 65 2.57 -3.86 6.94
C TYR A 65 2.14 -2.41 6.73
N LEU A 66 1.15 -1.93 7.48
CA LEU A 66 0.69 -0.55 7.38
C LEU A 66 1.72 0.47 7.87
N ARG A 67 2.48 0.15 8.93
CA ARG A 67 3.60 0.98 9.39
C ARG A 67 4.73 1.07 8.36
N GLU A 68 5.03 -0.02 7.66
CA GLU A 68 6.08 -0.09 6.65
C GLU A 68 5.63 0.43 5.26
N LEU A 69 4.33 0.63 5.06
CA LEU A 69 3.73 0.97 3.76
C LEU A 69 4.34 2.23 3.13
N TRP A 70 4.54 3.29 3.92
CA TRP A 70 5.19 4.51 3.44
C TRP A 70 6.63 4.24 2.99
N GLY A 71 7.42 3.53 3.79
CA GLY A 71 8.81 3.20 3.47
C GLY A 71 8.93 2.43 2.16
N ARG A 72 8.10 1.39 1.99
CA ARG A 72 8.05 0.58 0.75
C ARG A 72 7.58 1.39 -0.46
N THR A 73 6.62 2.30 -0.27
CA THR A 73 6.17 3.21 -1.35
C THR A 73 7.27 4.20 -1.74
N LYS A 74 8.00 4.75 -0.76
CA LYS A 74 9.14 5.64 -0.99
C LYS A 74 10.28 4.93 -1.74
N GLU A 75 10.57 3.67 -1.42
CA GLU A 75 11.54 2.86 -2.15
C GLU A 75 11.12 2.68 -3.62
N ALA A 76 9.86 2.29 -3.87
CA ALA A 76 9.31 2.19 -5.22
C ALA A 76 9.38 3.52 -5.97
N ARG A 77 9.06 4.64 -5.29
CA ARG A 77 9.14 6.00 -5.82
C ARG A 77 10.56 6.38 -6.23
N ASN A 78 11.55 6.06 -5.41
CA ASN A 78 12.95 6.37 -5.70
C ASN A 78 13.45 5.59 -6.93
N LEU A 79 13.11 4.31 -7.03
CA LEU A 79 13.44 3.50 -8.20
C LEU A 79 12.70 3.98 -9.45
N CYS A 80 11.42 4.33 -9.32
CA CYS A 80 10.63 4.95 -10.38
C CYS A 80 11.32 6.20 -10.92
N SER A 81 11.70 7.13 -10.02
CA SER A 81 12.38 8.36 -10.39
C SER A 81 13.71 8.10 -11.11
N ALA A 82 14.49 7.12 -10.64
CA ALA A 82 15.76 6.76 -11.28
C ALA A 82 15.54 6.18 -12.69
N TYR A 83 14.62 5.22 -12.84
CA TYR A 83 14.37 4.56 -14.11
C TYR A 83 13.72 5.48 -15.15
N VAL A 84 12.86 6.41 -14.73
CA VAL A 84 12.31 7.46 -15.60
C VAL A 84 13.39 8.44 -16.05
N ALA A 85 14.35 8.77 -15.17
CA ALA A 85 15.49 9.62 -15.52
C ALA A 85 16.43 8.92 -16.53
N ASP A 86 16.68 7.62 -16.34
CA ASP A 86 17.46 6.81 -17.29
C ASP A 86 16.78 6.76 -18.67
N LEU A 87 15.47 6.49 -18.71
CA LEU A 87 14.67 6.52 -19.95
C LEU A 87 14.73 7.89 -20.62
N THR A 88 14.60 8.96 -19.84
CA THR A 88 14.63 10.35 -20.35
C THR A 88 15.99 10.67 -20.97
N THR A 89 17.07 10.28 -20.30
CA THR A 89 18.45 10.46 -20.80
C THR A 89 18.67 9.66 -22.07
N PHE A 90 18.29 8.37 -22.07
CA PHE A 90 18.38 7.50 -23.24
C PHE A 90 17.62 8.07 -24.43
N ALA A 91 16.37 8.55 -24.23
CA ALA A 91 15.58 9.18 -25.28
C ALA A 91 16.21 10.47 -25.81
N GLN A 92 16.86 11.27 -24.96
CA GLN A 92 17.58 12.46 -25.38
C GLN A 92 18.82 12.11 -26.22
N GLU A 93 19.60 11.12 -25.79
CA GLU A 93 20.78 10.61 -26.50
C GLU A 93 20.39 10.05 -27.87
N THR A 94 19.30 9.27 -27.96
CA THR A 94 18.79 8.75 -29.25
C THR A 94 18.42 9.90 -30.20
N ARG A 95 17.76 10.95 -29.69
CA ARG A 95 17.42 12.15 -30.49
C ARG A 95 18.67 12.86 -30.98
N GLU A 96 19.69 12.98 -30.13
CA GLU A 96 20.95 13.60 -30.50
C GLU A 96 21.70 12.80 -31.57
N MET A 97 21.77 11.47 -31.43
CA MET A 97 22.34 10.60 -32.48
C MET A 97 21.62 10.78 -33.80
N THR A 98 20.29 10.83 -33.77
CA THR A 98 19.45 11.04 -34.96
C THR A 98 19.70 12.39 -35.63
N ARG A 99 20.00 13.44 -34.84
CA ARG A 99 20.37 14.77 -35.38
C ARG A 99 21.74 14.77 -36.06
N ARG A 100 22.67 13.94 -35.58
CA ARG A 100 24.03 13.82 -36.13
C ARG A 100 24.08 12.90 -37.36
N THR A 101 23.14 11.96 -37.48
CA THR A 101 23.06 11.01 -38.59
C THR A 101 21.80 11.22 -39.42
N SER A 102 20.81 10.32 -39.33
CA SER A 102 19.53 10.38 -40.02
C SER A 102 18.48 9.58 -39.24
N ARG A 103 17.20 9.93 -39.44
CA ARG A 103 16.06 9.11 -38.97
C ARG A 103 16.07 7.70 -39.58
N SER A 104 16.66 7.53 -40.75
CA SER A 104 16.74 6.25 -41.45
C SER A 104 17.96 5.41 -41.07
N GLU A 105 18.83 5.91 -40.17
CA GLU A 105 20.02 5.19 -39.75
C GLU A 105 19.61 3.85 -39.10
N PRO A 106 20.12 2.71 -39.60
CA PRO A 106 19.86 1.41 -39.01
C PRO A 106 20.43 1.30 -37.59
N LEU A 107 19.67 0.76 -36.64
CA LEU A 107 20.16 0.58 -35.26
C LEU A 107 21.41 -0.29 -35.17
N SER A 108 21.59 -1.26 -36.06
CA SER A 108 22.77 -2.13 -36.13
C SER A 108 24.07 -1.40 -36.47
N LYS A 109 24.00 -0.17 -36.97
CA LYS A 109 25.15 0.70 -37.26
C LYS A 109 25.41 1.74 -36.18
N VAL A 110 24.51 1.87 -35.21
CA VAL A 110 24.64 2.82 -34.12
C VAL A 110 25.55 2.22 -33.05
N ASP A 111 26.60 2.95 -32.68
CA ASP A 111 27.46 2.55 -31.57
C ASP A 111 26.72 2.71 -30.23
N PHE A 112 26.31 1.58 -29.65
CA PHE A 112 25.60 1.55 -28.38
C PHE A 112 26.44 2.07 -27.20
N LYS A 113 27.78 2.07 -27.31
CA LYS A 113 28.68 2.61 -26.26
C LYS A 113 28.62 4.13 -26.14
N GLY A 114 27.98 4.79 -27.12
CA GLY A 114 27.68 6.21 -27.10
C GLY A 114 26.60 6.59 -26.09
N TYR A 115 25.78 5.65 -25.61
CA TYR A 115 24.74 5.91 -24.61
C TYR A 115 25.29 5.87 -23.19
N SER A 116 24.89 6.80 -22.33
CA SER A 116 25.27 6.77 -20.90
C SER A 116 24.78 5.50 -20.22
N LEU A 117 23.61 4.99 -20.63
CA LEU A 117 23.05 3.74 -20.11
C LEU A 117 24.01 2.55 -20.30
N SER A 118 24.79 2.49 -21.38
CA SER A 118 25.79 1.43 -21.64
C SER A 118 26.89 1.35 -20.58
N ARG A 119 27.04 2.39 -19.75
CA ARG A 119 28.01 2.47 -18.66
C ARG A 119 27.38 2.21 -17.29
N SER A 120 26.13 1.74 -17.26
CA SER A 120 25.45 1.36 -16.03
C SER A 120 26.33 0.37 -15.25
N PRO A 121 26.57 0.59 -13.94
CA PRO A 121 27.39 -0.30 -13.13
C PRO A 121 26.67 -1.64 -12.86
N THR A 122 25.37 -1.71 -13.11
CA THR A 122 24.53 -2.87 -12.86
C THR A 122 23.62 -3.15 -14.05
N TRP A 123 23.47 -4.44 -14.39
CA TRP A 123 22.60 -4.96 -15.44
C TRP A 123 21.65 -5.99 -14.84
N ARG A 124 20.40 -6.04 -15.32
CA ARG A 124 19.40 -6.98 -14.80
C ARG A 124 19.64 -8.43 -15.24
N LEU A 125 20.17 -8.62 -16.45
CA LEU A 125 20.51 -9.94 -17.00
C LEU A 125 21.96 -9.99 -17.48
N PHE A 126 22.26 -9.35 -18.62
CA PHE A 126 23.58 -9.35 -19.24
C PHE A 126 23.97 -7.93 -19.67
N PRO A 127 25.27 -7.62 -19.77
CA PRO A 127 25.73 -6.38 -20.38
C PRO A 127 25.25 -6.26 -21.84
N PRO A 128 24.95 -5.05 -22.33
CA PRO A 128 24.44 -4.82 -23.67
C PRO A 128 25.52 -5.01 -24.73
N ASN A 129 25.13 -5.53 -25.89
CA ASN A 129 25.98 -5.66 -27.08
C ASN A 129 25.55 -4.74 -28.22
N ASP A 130 24.34 -4.20 -28.15
CA ASP A 130 23.76 -3.28 -29.12
C ASP A 130 22.72 -2.34 -28.48
N VAL A 131 22.05 -1.53 -29.32
CA VAL A 131 21.01 -0.59 -28.88
C VAL A 131 19.72 -1.32 -28.42
N PRO A 132 19.21 -2.34 -29.14
CA PRO A 132 18.12 -3.18 -28.63
C PRO A 132 18.34 -3.70 -27.20
N ASP A 133 19.54 -4.19 -26.87
CA ASP A 133 19.85 -4.66 -25.51
C ASP A 133 19.70 -3.55 -24.45
N LEU A 134 20.03 -2.30 -24.78
CA LEU A 134 19.81 -1.15 -23.90
C LEU A 134 18.32 -0.86 -23.67
N VAL A 135 17.50 -1.00 -24.72
CA VAL A 135 16.05 -0.87 -24.63
C VAL A 135 15.46 -1.99 -23.76
N HIS A 136 15.97 -3.21 -23.93
CA HIS A 136 15.56 -4.36 -23.15
C HIS A 136 15.88 -4.18 -21.66
N GLU A 137 17.07 -3.66 -21.31
CA GLU A 137 17.41 -3.32 -19.93
C GLU A 137 16.42 -2.33 -19.31
N LEU A 138 15.98 -1.30 -20.04
CA LEU A 138 14.95 -0.37 -19.54
C LEU A 138 13.62 -1.10 -19.27
N ALA A 139 13.23 -2.04 -20.14
CA ALA A 139 12.03 -2.85 -19.93
C ALA A 139 12.15 -3.70 -18.66
N LEU A 140 13.31 -4.33 -18.42
CA LEU A 140 13.57 -5.12 -17.21
C LEU A 140 13.53 -4.29 -15.93
N ARG A 141 14.07 -3.07 -15.95
CA ARG A 141 13.94 -2.11 -14.83
C ARG A 141 12.48 -1.81 -14.52
N PHE A 142 11.66 -1.59 -15.56
CA PHE A 142 10.24 -1.31 -15.39
C PHE A 142 9.46 -2.55 -14.90
N TYR A 143 9.82 -3.76 -15.33
CA TYR A 143 9.26 -5.00 -14.78
C TYR A 143 9.50 -5.13 -13.26
N GLN A 144 10.71 -4.81 -12.79
CA GLN A 144 10.99 -4.83 -11.36
C GLN A 144 10.13 -3.81 -10.60
N LEU A 145 10.03 -2.57 -11.12
CA LEU A 145 9.18 -1.55 -10.54
C LEU A 145 7.71 -1.99 -10.48
N ARG A 146 7.23 -2.61 -11.56
CA ARG A 146 5.88 -3.18 -11.66
C ARG A 146 5.64 -4.25 -10.59
N ALA A 147 6.61 -5.11 -10.33
CA ALA A 147 6.53 -6.12 -9.27
C ALA A 147 6.42 -5.49 -7.87
N MET A 148 7.16 -4.40 -7.61
CA MET A 148 7.06 -3.68 -6.34
C MET A 148 5.69 -3.03 -6.14
N ILE A 149 5.15 -2.35 -7.16
CA ILE A 149 3.79 -1.78 -7.12
C ILE A 149 2.74 -2.87 -6.91
N GLN A 150 2.91 -4.03 -7.56
CA GLN A 150 2.03 -5.17 -7.38
C GLN A 150 2.07 -5.69 -5.93
N GLN A 151 3.26 -5.73 -5.32
CA GLN A 151 3.41 -6.16 -3.93
C GLN A 151 2.71 -5.19 -2.96
N LEU A 152 2.77 -3.87 -3.22
CA LEU A 152 2.01 -2.88 -2.45
C LEU A 152 0.50 -3.12 -2.57
N LYS A 153 0.01 -3.40 -3.79
CA LYS A 153 -1.40 -3.69 -4.04
C LYS A 153 -1.86 -4.92 -3.26
N TYR A 154 -1.09 -6.00 -3.30
CA TYR A 154 -1.43 -7.22 -2.55
C TYR A 154 -1.46 -6.99 -1.05
N THR A 155 -0.50 -6.22 -0.49
CA THR A 155 -0.51 -5.87 0.93
C THR A 155 -1.79 -5.12 1.33
N ILE A 156 -2.24 -4.15 0.53
CA ILE A 156 -3.49 -3.42 0.83
C ILE A 156 -4.73 -4.32 0.72
N ALA A 157 -4.76 -5.20 -0.27
CA ALA A 157 -5.86 -6.15 -0.45
C ALA A 157 -5.94 -7.14 0.73
N GLU A 158 -4.80 -7.68 1.18
CA GLU A 158 -4.73 -8.60 2.32
C GLU A 158 -5.23 -7.91 3.61
N VAL A 159 -4.74 -6.70 3.90
CA VAL A 159 -5.19 -5.92 5.07
C VAL A 159 -6.71 -5.66 5.02
N HIS A 160 -7.24 -5.38 3.83
CA HIS A 160 -8.66 -5.17 3.61
C HIS A 160 -9.48 -6.44 3.89
N ASP A 161 -9.10 -7.56 3.29
CA ASP A 161 -9.85 -8.81 3.39
C ASP A 161 -9.83 -9.35 4.82
N GLU A 162 -8.69 -9.26 5.49
CA GLU A 162 -8.55 -9.68 6.88
C GLU A 162 -9.29 -8.76 7.86
N SER A 163 -9.52 -7.49 7.49
CA SER A 163 -10.27 -6.55 8.33
C SER A 163 -11.71 -7.01 8.57
N PHE A 164 -12.35 -7.71 7.63
CA PHE A 164 -13.70 -8.25 7.81
C PHE A 164 -13.74 -9.33 8.89
N GLY A 165 -12.80 -10.27 8.83
CA GLY A 165 -12.63 -11.29 9.84
C GLY A 165 -12.38 -10.67 11.21
N LEU A 166 -11.47 -9.70 11.27
CA LEU A 166 -11.10 -9.02 12.49
C LEU A 166 -12.26 -8.23 13.12
N ARG A 167 -13.06 -7.54 12.29
CA ARG A 167 -14.27 -6.83 12.74
C ARG A 167 -15.24 -7.78 13.43
N SER A 168 -15.47 -8.97 12.83
CA SER A 168 -16.37 -9.99 13.39
C SER A 168 -15.89 -10.46 14.75
N VAL A 169 -14.59 -10.77 14.87
CA VAL A 169 -13.99 -11.22 16.13
C VAL A 169 -14.07 -10.15 17.20
N PHE A 170 -13.63 -8.94 16.86
CA PHE A 170 -13.65 -7.80 17.78
C PHE A 170 -15.06 -7.54 18.30
N THR A 171 -16.05 -7.43 17.41
CA THR A 171 -17.45 -7.16 17.79
C THR A 171 -17.98 -8.25 18.71
N ARG A 172 -17.78 -9.53 18.35
CA ARG A 172 -18.21 -10.67 19.16
C ARG A 172 -17.57 -10.70 20.55
N ALA A 173 -16.27 -10.41 20.63
CA ALA A 173 -15.54 -10.38 21.88
C ALA A 173 -16.04 -9.23 22.79
N MET A 174 -16.22 -8.04 22.22
CA MET A 174 -16.71 -6.87 22.96
C MET A 174 -18.16 -7.05 23.46
N ASP A 175 -19.00 -7.73 22.68
CA ASP A 175 -20.40 -8.03 23.02
C ASP A 175 -20.60 -9.30 23.85
N HIS A 176 -19.52 -10.04 24.11
CA HIS A 176 -19.61 -11.24 24.93
C HIS A 176 -20.07 -10.88 26.34
N ARG A 177 -20.99 -11.68 26.90
CA ARG A 177 -21.43 -11.51 28.29
C ARG A 177 -20.25 -11.65 29.24
N SER A 178 -20.16 -10.79 30.27
CA SER A 178 -19.06 -10.85 31.24
C SER A 178 -19.19 -11.97 32.28
N CYS A 179 -20.38 -12.59 32.36
CA CYS A 179 -20.67 -13.74 33.24
C CYS A 179 -21.77 -14.62 32.62
N GLN A 180 -21.98 -15.84 33.12
CA GLN A 180 -23.03 -16.74 32.61
C GLN A 180 -24.44 -16.38 33.14
N CYS A 181 -24.52 -15.72 34.30
CA CYS A 181 -25.79 -15.44 34.97
C CYS A 181 -26.63 -14.36 34.28
N HIS A 182 -25.98 -13.44 33.55
CA HIS A 182 -26.63 -12.23 33.02
C HIS A 182 -26.14 -11.92 31.62
N ALA A 183 -27.02 -11.37 30.78
CA ALA A 183 -26.65 -10.88 29.45
C ALA A 183 -25.80 -9.60 29.51
N GLN A 184 -26.00 -8.79 30.55
CA GLN A 184 -25.25 -7.55 30.82
C GLN A 184 -24.63 -7.62 32.23
N PRO A 185 -23.49 -6.96 32.45
CA PRO A 185 -22.72 -6.18 31.47
C PRO A 185 -21.93 -7.05 30.50
N THR A 186 -21.63 -6.52 29.30
CA THR A 186 -20.73 -7.16 28.34
C THR A 186 -19.25 -6.92 28.69
N VAL A 187 -18.36 -7.64 28.01
CA VAL A 187 -16.90 -7.48 28.14
C VAL A 187 -16.49 -6.02 27.97
N VAL A 188 -16.97 -5.33 26.92
CA VAL A 188 -16.55 -3.93 26.69
C VAL A 188 -16.95 -3.02 27.85
N GLN A 189 -18.16 -3.17 28.40
CA GLN A 189 -18.60 -2.32 29.51
C GLN A 189 -17.75 -2.54 30.76
N GLU A 190 -17.33 -3.78 31.01
CA GLU A 190 -16.44 -4.12 32.12
C GLU A 190 -14.98 -3.68 31.89
N LEU A 191 -14.51 -3.65 30.64
CA LEU A 191 -13.20 -3.08 30.31
C LEU A 191 -13.14 -1.59 30.69
N PHE A 192 -14.23 -0.86 30.45
CA PHE A 192 -14.35 0.57 30.75
C PHE A 192 -14.65 0.90 32.23
N ARG A 193 -14.91 -0.11 33.09
CA ARG A 193 -15.14 0.13 34.53
C ARG A 193 -13.90 0.57 35.30
N GLU A 194 -12.72 0.13 34.88
CA GLU A 194 -11.45 0.47 35.53
C GLU A 194 -10.46 1.01 34.51
N THR A 195 -9.71 2.04 34.89
CA THR A 195 -8.69 2.67 34.05
C THR A 195 -7.66 1.67 33.52
N ARG A 196 -7.25 0.69 34.36
CA ARG A 196 -6.26 -0.33 34.00
C ARG A 196 -6.72 -1.23 32.83
N THR A 197 -8.01 -1.52 32.73
CA THR A 197 -8.58 -2.39 31.69
C THR A 197 -9.15 -1.62 30.51
N THR A 198 -9.28 -0.29 30.63
CA THR A 198 -9.85 0.57 29.61
C THR A 198 -8.97 0.54 28.35
N PRO A 199 -9.52 0.19 27.17
CA PRO A 199 -8.78 0.25 25.92
C PRO A 199 -8.36 1.69 25.62
N PHE A 200 -7.13 1.88 25.18
CA PHE A 200 -6.71 3.18 24.67
C PHE A 200 -7.40 3.45 23.33
N TRP A 201 -8.08 4.58 23.21
CA TRP A 201 -8.74 5.00 21.98
C TRP A 201 -8.80 6.51 21.85
N ASP A 202 -8.62 7.02 20.63
CA ASP A 202 -8.43 8.46 20.37
C ASP A 202 -9.74 9.20 20.10
N ILE A 203 -10.72 9.05 21.00
CA ILE A 203 -11.97 9.80 20.95
C ILE A 203 -12.22 10.54 22.27
N THR A 204 -12.92 11.67 22.17
CA THR A 204 -13.44 12.37 23.36
C THR A 204 -14.77 11.74 23.72
N TYR A 205 -14.80 11.00 24.82
CA TYR A 205 -16.02 10.41 25.33
C TYR A 205 -16.99 11.48 25.84
N SER A 206 -18.28 11.33 25.58
CA SER A 206 -19.29 12.31 26.02
C SER A 206 -19.63 12.22 27.51
N SER A 207 -19.29 11.09 28.15
CA SER A 207 -19.63 10.80 29.54
C SER A 207 -18.51 10.04 30.25
N ALA A 208 -18.48 10.14 31.58
CA ALA A 208 -17.65 9.30 32.43
C ALA A 208 -18.26 7.89 32.65
N ASP A 209 -19.55 7.71 32.33
CA ASP A 209 -20.25 6.44 32.48
C ASP A 209 -19.64 5.34 31.59
N ALA A 210 -19.31 4.20 32.20
CA ALA A 210 -18.62 3.11 31.52
C ALA A 210 -19.46 2.49 30.39
N ALA A 211 -20.78 2.44 30.51
CA ALA A 211 -21.65 1.87 29.49
C ALA A 211 -21.77 2.80 28.27
N ILE A 212 -21.87 4.13 28.50
CA ILE A 212 -21.84 5.13 27.43
C ILE A 212 -20.49 5.08 26.70
N ARG A 213 -19.38 5.11 27.43
CA ARG A 213 -18.03 5.06 26.83
C ARG A 213 -17.79 3.80 26.02
N ALA A 214 -18.24 2.66 26.52
CA ALA A 214 -18.14 1.38 25.82
C ALA A 214 -18.95 1.38 24.51
N ALA A 215 -20.15 1.98 24.50
CA ALA A 215 -20.97 2.10 23.31
C ALA A 215 -20.33 3.04 22.27
N GLU A 216 -19.78 4.17 22.70
CA GLU A 216 -19.07 5.12 21.83
C GLU A 216 -17.81 4.49 21.21
N TYR A 217 -17.00 3.79 22.02
CA TYR A 217 -15.81 3.06 21.57
C TYR A 217 -16.15 2.03 20.49
N LYS A 218 -17.16 1.19 20.73
CA LYS A 218 -17.60 0.19 19.74
C LYS A 218 -18.11 0.83 18.45
N THR A 219 -18.89 1.89 18.57
CA THR A 219 -19.49 2.59 17.43
C THR A 219 -18.43 3.24 16.55
N ASP A 220 -17.46 3.91 17.17
CA ASP A 220 -16.38 4.55 16.43
C ASP A 220 -15.45 3.52 15.76
N ILE A 221 -15.11 2.41 16.42
CA ILE A 221 -14.36 1.31 15.78
C ILE A 221 -15.16 0.69 14.61
N GLY A 222 -16.47 0.51 14.78
CA GLY A 222 -17.34 0.05 13.70
C GLY A 222 -17.28 0.99 12.47
N THR A 223 -17.29 2.30 12.72
CA THR A 223 -17.12 3.33 11.69
C THR A 223 -15.74 3.27 11.06
N LEU A 224 -14.68 3.04 11.84
CA LEU A 224 -13.31 2.90 11.37
C LEU A 224 -13.16 1.76 10.37
N PHE A 225 -13.75 0.59 10.62
CA PHE A 225 -13.72 -0.53 9.67
C PHE A 225 -14.41 -0.18 8.34
N ASN A 226 -15.56 0.50 8.38
CA ASN A 226 -16.26 0.94 7.16
C ASN A 226 -15.40 1.97 6.39
N ALA A 227 -14.78 2.91 7.10
CA ALA A 227 -13.92 3.92 6.49
C ALA A 227 -12.67 3.28 5.87
N LEU A 228 -12.06 2.29 6.54
CA LEU A 228 -10.91 1.56 6.01
C LEU A 228 -11.27 0.87 4.69
N ALA A 229 -12.43 0.23 4.58
CA ALA A 229 -12.85 -0.43 3.35
C ALA A 229 -12.85 0.53 2.15
N SER A 230 -13.35 1.76 2.36
CA SER A 230 -13.31 2.81 1.35
C SER A 230 -11.88 3.24 0.99
N VAL A 231 -11.01 3.41 1.99
CA VAL A 231 -9.59 3.78 1.78
C VAL A 231 -8.85 2.68 1.02
N SER A 232 -8.96 1.42 1.44
CA SER A 232 -8.28 0.29 0.80
C SER A 232 -8.72 0.10 -0.64
N SER A 233 -10.02 0.26 -0.94
CA SER A 233 -10.54 0.23 -2.31
C SER A 233 -9.92 1.34 -3.17
N ARG A 234 -9.86 2.57 -2.65
CA ARG A 234 -9.29 3.71 -3.35
C ARG A 234 -7.79 3.55 -3.62
N VAL A 235 -7.02 3.12 -2.62
CA VAL A 235 -5.57 2.87 -2.78
C VAL A 235 -5.32 1.72 -3.77
N SER A 236 -6.14 0.65 -3.70
CA SER A 236 -6.04 -0.47 -4.64
C SER A 236 -6.30 -0.05 -6.09
N LEU A 237 -7.26 0.85 -6.32
CA LEU A 237 -7.56 1.41 -7.64
C LEU A 237 -6.36 2.20 -8.19
N ILE A 238 -5.71 3.01 -7.35
CA ILE A 238 -4.53 3.80 -7.74
C ILE A 238 -3.37 2.88 -8.12
N LEU A 239 -3.10 1.87 -7.30
CA LEU A 239 -2.04 0.90 -7.56
C LEU A 239 -2.32 0.07 -8.81
N GLU A 240 -3.57 -0.29 -9.07
CA GLU A 240 -3.96 -0.98 -10.30
C GLU A 240 -3.77 -0.10 -11.54
N ALA A 241 -4.23 1.15 -11.51
CA ALA A 241 -4.04 2.10 -12.59
C ALA A 241 -2.55 2.33 -12.87
N THR A 242 -1.76 2.53 -11.81
CA THR A 242 -0.29 2.65 -11.88
C THR A 242 0.33 1.43 -12.56
N GLY A 243 -0.06 0.22 -12.13
CA GLY A 243 0.40 -1.03 -12.72
C GLY A 243 0.04 -1.16 -14.21
N SER A 244 -1.17 -0.77 -14.60
CA SER A 244 -1.61 -0.79 -16.00
C SER A 244 -0.81 0.19 -16.89
N HIS A 245 -0.51 1.39 -16.39
CA HIS A 245 0.38 2.33 -17.08
C HIS A 245 1.79 1.77 -17.25
N MET A 246 2.33 1.12 -16.21
CA MET A 246 3.64 0.45 -16.28
C MET A 246 3.64 -0.70 -17.28
N ASP A 247 2.60 -1.55 -17.29
CA ASP A 247 2.47 -2.65 -18.25
C ASP A 247 2.43 -2.12 -19.70
N THR A 248 1.75 -0.99 -19.92
CA THR A 248 1.72 -0.34 -21.24
C THR A 248 3.09 0.22 -21.62
N ALA A 249 3.81 0.87 -20.70
CA ALA A 249 5.15 1.40 -20.95
C ALA A 249 6.16 0.27 -21.25
N ILE A 250 6.09 -0.83 -20.52
CA ILE A 250 6.88 -2.05 -20.75
C ILE A 250 6.61 -2.59 -22.15
N ASN A 251 5.33 -2.74 -22.53
CA ASN A 251 4.96 -3.22 -23.85
C ASN A 251 5.46 -2.30 -24.97
N GLU A 252 5.45 -0.98 -24.79
CA GLU A 252 6.05 -0.04 -25.75
C GLU A 252 7.57 -0.16 -25.83
N LEU A 253 8.28 -0.42 -24.72
CA LEU A 253 9.72 -0.71 -24.74
C LEU A 253 10.02 -2.01 -25.48
N LEU A 254 9.27 -3.08 -25.23
CA LEU A 254 9.44 -4.36 -25.95
C LEU A 254 9.15 -4.24 -27.45
N ARG A 255 8.27 -3.31 -27.85
CA ARG A 255 8.05 -2.95 -29.25
C ARG A 255 9.22 -2.11 -29.79
N ALA A 256 9.75 -1.18 -28.99
CA ALA A 256 10.89 -0.35 -29.33
C ALA A 256 12.17 -1.17 -29.56
N GLU A 257 12.36 -2.24 -28.80
CA GLU A 257 13.47 -3.20 -28.94
C GLU A 257 13.55 -3.80 -30.34
N ARG A 258 12.40 -3.97 -31.00
CA ARG A 258 12.27 -4.64 -32.31
C ARG A 258 12.30 -3.70 -33.50
N VAL A 259 12.44 -2.40 -33.30
CA VAL A 259 12.49 -1.43 -34.40
C VAL A 259 13.84 -1.49 -35.10
N SER A 260 13.88 -1.06 -36.35
CA SER A 260 15.09 -1.21 -37.18
C SER A 260 15.88 0.10 -37.34
N LYS A 261 15.23 1.24 -37.09
CA LYS A 261 15.76 2.58 -37.40
C LYS A 261 15.67 3.52 -36.22
N LEU A 262 16.61 4.47 -36.14
CA LEU A 262 16.63 5.52 -35.12
C LEU A 262 15.33 6.35 -35.05
N GLY A 263 14.72 6.67 -36.19
CA GLY A 263 13.45 7.41 -36.24
C GLY A 263 12.28 6.66 -35.57
N GLU A 264 12.19 5.36 -35.80
CA GLU A 264 11.18 4.48 -35.18
C GLU A 264 11.41 4.36 -33.67
N LEU A 265 12.67 4.22 -33.25
CA LEU A 265 13.06 4.18 -31.84
C LEU A 265 12.67 5.48 -31.13
N ASN A 266 13.00 6.64 -31.69
CA ASN A 266 12.61 7.94 -31.11
C ASN A 266 11.10 8.08 -30.91
N PHE A 267 10.30 7.62 -31.88
CA PHE A 267 8.84 7.66 -31.79
C PHE A 267 8.35 6.80 -30.62
N LYS A 268 8.88 5.59 -30.49
CA LYS A 268 8.53 4.68 -29.40
C LYS A 268 8.98 5.21 -28.04
N LEU A 269 10.21 5.71 -27.91
CA LEU A 269 10.71 6.27 -26.65
C LEU A 269 9.92 7.51 -26.20
N ALA A 270 9.42 8.33 -27.14
CA ALA A 270 8.54 9.44 -26.80
C ALA A 270 7.22 8.95 -26.18
N ALA A 271 6.57 7.95 -26.79
CA ALA A 271 5.35 7.35 -26.25
C ALA A 271 5.58 6.67 -24.89
N THR A 272 6.68 5.92 -24.73
CA THR A 272 7.04 5.32 -23.44
C THR A 272 7.25 6.39 -22.38
N LYS A 273 7.91 7.50 -22.71
CA LYS A 273 8.17 8.59 -21.76
C LYS A 273 6.88 9.23 -21.24
N GLU A 274 5.90 9.48 -22.10
CA GLU A 274 4.60 10.01 -21.66
C GLU A 274 3.91 9.08 -20.65
N LEU A 275 3.96 7.76 -20.89
CA LEU A 275 3.43 6.76 -19.96
C LEU A 275 4.24 6.73 -18.65
N ALA A 276 5.56 6.86 -18.75
CA ALA A 276 6.47 6.84 -17.61
C ALA A 276 6.30 8.05 -16.69
N ASP A 277 6.21 9.24 -17.27
CA ASP A 277 5.92 10.47 -16.54
C ASP A 277 4.52 10.38 -15.86
N ALA A 278 3.53 9.75 -16.52
CA ALA A 278 2.20 9.56 -15.95
C ALA A 278 2.18 8.61 -14.73
N PHE A 279 2.78 7.42 -14.82
CA PHE A 279 2.81 6.53 -13.66
C PHE A 279 3.73 7.06 -12.54
N MET A 280 4.78 7.81 -12.88
CA MET A 280 5.64 8.46 -11.88
C MET A 280 4.84 9.46 -11.05
N ALA A 281 4.00 10.28 -11.69
CA ALA A 281 3.10 11.20 -10.99
C ALA A 281 2.13 10.47 -10.04
N MET A 282 1.62 9.30 -10.43
CA MET A 282 0.75 8.49 -9.56
C MET A 282 1.49 7.93 -8.35
N VAL A 283 2.72 7.43 -8.54
CA VAL A 283 3.57 6.93 -7.44
C VAL A 283 3.96 8.07 -6.50
N ASP A 284 4.31 9.24 -7.04
CA ASP A 284 4.59 10.45 -6.27
C ASP A 284 3.37 10.91 -5.47
N GLN A 285 2.18 10.89 -6.07
CA GLN A 285 0.94 11.24 -5.37
C GLN A 285 0.68 10.31 -4.18
N LEU A 286 0.85 9.00 -4.36
CA LEU A 286 0.67 8.01 -3.29
C LEU A 286 1.71 8.18 -2.17
N GLU A 287 2.99 8.34 -2.51
CA GLU A 287 4.06 8.56 -1.52
C GLU A 287 3.80 9.82 -0.71
N ASN A 288 3.48 10.93 -1.39
CA ASN A 288 3.21 12.21 -0.74
C ASN A 288 2.03 12.10 0.23
N TRP A 289 0.96 11.42 -0.16
CA TRP A 289 -0.18 11.20 0.71
C TRP A 289 0.19 10.35 1.93
N LEU A 290 0.96 9.26 1.76
CA LEU A 290 1.40 8.42 2.88
C LEU A 290 2.33 9.13 3.85
N ARG A 291 3.11 10.11 3.37
CA ARG A 291 4.03 10.91 4.17
C ARG A 291 3.32 11.91 5.10
N THR A 292 2.12 12.37 4.71
CA THR A 292 1.30 13.29 5.54
C THR A 292 0.78 12.62 6.80
#